data_AF-A0A0L7KZX8-F1
#
_entry.id   AF-A0A0L7KZX8-F1
#
_cell.length_a   1.000
_cell.length_b   1.000
_cell.length_c   1.000
_cell.angle_alpha   90.00
_cell.angle_beta   90.00
_cell.angle_gamma   90.00
#
_symmetry.space_group_name_H-M   'P 1'
#
loop_
_entity.id
_entity.type
_entity.pdbx_description
1 polymer ?
#
loop_
_entity_poly.entity_id
_entity_poly.type
_entity_poly.pdbx_seq_one_letter_code
_entity_poly.pdbx_strand_id
1 'polypeptide(L)'
;MTFIKLILEMGKQYKGPKIFRRKINKSASQIIKLKNSDGHIVTDRNQMLKIVEGFYGELYATRSAEPKSPGNDLRAPPTEHRTLEILPNIITCEVEKALSQMKNEKSPGEDGITVELLR
;
A
#
# COMPACT_ATOMS: atom_id res chain seq x y z
N MET A 1 -23.45 -4.32 -1.69
CA MET A 1 -22.44 -3.51 -2.41
C MET A 1 -21.77 -4.41 -3.44
N THR A 2 -22.06 -4.25 -4.72
CA THR A 2 -21.62 -5.16 -5.80
C THR A 2 -20.12 -5.03 -6.06
N PHE A 3 -19.44 -6.14 -6.36
CA PHE A 3 -18.00 -6.22 -6.63
C PHE A 3 -17.51 -5.20 -7.67
N ILE A 4 -18.33 -4.92 -8.69
CA ILE A 4 -18.06 -3.90 -9.73
C ILE A 4 -17.94 -2.49 -9.13
N LYS A 5 -18.80 -2.11 -8.17
CA LYS A 5 -18.70 -0.79 -7.50
C LYS A 5 -17.39 -0.66 -6.72
N LEU A 6 -16.90 -1.74 -6.13
CA LEU A 6 -15.62 -1.74 -5.40
C LEU A 6 -14.43 -1.54 -6.35
N ILE A 7 -14.45 -2.17 -7.53
CA ILE A 7 -13.40 -2.01 -8.55
C ILE A 7 -13.36 -0.58 -9.06
N LEU A 8 -14.52 0.03 -9.35
CA LEU A 8 -14.62 1.42 -9.81
C LEU A 8 -14.06 2.41 -8.78
N GLU A 9 -14.42 2.24 -7.51
CA GLU A 9 -13.93 3.08 -6.41
C GLU A 9 -12.41 2.96 -6.24
N MET A 10 -11.87 1.75 -6.31
CA MET A 10 -10.46 1.48 -6.11
C MET A 10 -9.60 1.85 -7.34
N GLY A 11 -10.14 1.74 -8.56
CA GLY A 11 -9.48 2.16 -9.79
C GLY A 11 -9.18 3.66 -9.80
N LYS A 12 -10.13 4.48 -9.34
CA LYS A 12 -9.94 5.94 -9.16
C LYS A 12 -8.85 6.28 -8.14
N GLN A 13 -8.70 5.46 -7.10
CA GLN A 13 -7.75 5.68 -6.00
C GLN A 13 -6.30 5.25 -6.34
N TYR A 14 -6.10 4.28 -7.25
CA TYR A 14 -4.79 3.68 -7.49
C TYR A 14 -4.31 3.87 -8.93
N LYS A 15 -3.22 4.65 -9.10
CA LYS A 15 -2.57 4.94 -10.39
C LYS A 15 -1.73 3.76 -10.92
N GLY A 16 -2.37 2.61 -11.18
CA GLY A 16 -1.79 1.57 -12.04
C GLY A 16 -2.10 0.12 -11.66
N PRO A 17 -2.05 -0.82 -12.64
CA PRO A 17 -2.46 -2.22 -12.45
C PRO A 17 -1.67 -2.98 -11.38
N LYS A 18 -0.38 -2.67 -11.26
CA LYS A 18 0.50 -3.30 -10.27
C LYS A 18 0.14 -2.93 -8.84
N ILE A 19 -0.20 -1.66 -8.60
CA ILE A 19 -0.60 -1.16 -7.27
C ILE A 19 -1.97 -1.71 -6.91
N PHE A 20 -2.89 -1.71 -7.88
CA PHE A 20 -4.22 -2.29 -7.76
C PHE A 20 -4.17 -3.78 -7.40
N ARG A 21 -3.48 -4.61 -8.20
CA ARG A 21 -3.31 -6.05 -7.91
C ARG A 21 -2.61 -6.29 -6.59
N ARG A 22 -1.59 -5.50 -6.25
CA ARG A 22 -0.91 -5.62 -4.95
C ARG A 22 -1.85 -5.30 -3.78
N LYS A 23 -2.74 -4.32 -3.91
CA LYS A 23 -3.70 -3.94 -2.86
C LYS A 23 -4.83 -4.96 -2.71
N ILE A 24 -5.35 -5.49 -3.82
CA ILE A 24 -6.35 -6.56 -3.83
C ILE A 24 -5.75 -7.86 -3.33
N ASN A 25 -4.61 -8.31 -3.87
CA ASN A 25 -3.99 -9.57 -3.46
C ASN A 25 -3.40 -9.51 -2.03
N LYS A 26 -3.13 -8.31 -1.50
CA LYS A 26 -2.79 -8.13 -0.07
C LYS A 26 -3.95 -8.46 0.87
N SER A 27 -5.17 -8.68 0.38
CA SER A 27 -6.28 -9.14 1.21
C SER A 27 -6.18 -10.62 1.62
N ALA A 28 -5.14 -11.36 1.23
CA ALA A 28 -5.04 -12.80 1.52
C ALA A 28 -4.07 -13.19 2.64
N SER A 29 -3.42 -12.27 3.37
CA SER A 29 -2.74 -12.61 4.62
C SER A 29 -3.51 -12.05 5.82
N GLN A 30 -4.78 -12.42 5.94
CA GLN A 30 -5.52 -12.16 7.16
C GLN A 30 -4.95 -13.05 8.26
N ILE A 31 -4.70 -12.47 9.44
CA ILE A 31 -4.43 -13.26 10.64
C ILE A 31 -5.72 -14.03 10.94
N ILE A 32 -5.68 -15.35 10.76
CA ILE A 32 -6.83 -16.26 10.96
C ILE A 32 -6.84 -16.91 12.34
N LYS A 33 -5.71 -16.85 13.06
CA LYS A 33 -5.56 -17.40 14.40
C LYS A 33 -4.45 -16.70 15.17
N LEU A 34 -4.62 -16.59 16.47
CA LEU A 34 -3.61 -16.07 17.41
C LEU A 34 -3.47 -17.01 18.60
N LYS A 35 -2.30 -17.01 19.23
CA LYS A 35 -2.07 -17.71 20.50
C LYS A 35 -2.33 -16.72 21.63
N ASN A 36 -3.11 -17.11 22.64
CA ASN A 36 -3.32 -16.28 23.83
C ASN A 36 -2.14 -16.42 24.82
N SER A 37 -2.18 -15.68 25.93
CA SER A 37 -1.17 -15.72 27.00
C SER A 37 -1.00 -17.10 27.62
N ASP A 38 -2.08 -17.87 27.75
CA ASP A 38 -2.07 -19.24 28.31
C ASP A 38 -1.60 -20.29 27.29
N GLY A 39 -1.38 -19.87 26.06
CA GLY A 39 -0.88 -20.69 24.96
C GLY A 39 -1.94 -21.40 24.12
N HIS A 40 -3.22 -21.13 24.34
CA HIS A 40 -4.33 -21.63 23.53
C HIS A 40 -4.48 -20.87 22.21
N ILE A 41 -4.88 -21.58 21.16
CA ILE A 41 -5.13 -21.00 19.84
C ILE A 41 -6.57 -20.47 19.78
N VAL A 42 -6.70 -19.21 19.39
CA VAL A 42 -7.98 -18.50 19.22
C VAL A 42 -8.16 -18.14 17.75
N THR A 43 -9.33 -18.48 17.21
CA THR A 43 -9.76 -18.18 15.83
C THR A 43 -10.94 -17.21 15.78
N ASP A 44 -11.59 -16.96 16.91
CA ASP A 44 -12.69 -15.99 16.99
C ASP A 44 -12.17 -14.55 16.85
N ARG A 45 -12.76 -13.78 15.94
CA ARG A 45 -12.28 -12.44 15.60
C ARG A 45 -12.34 -11.47 16.78
N ASN A 46 -13.40 -11.54 17.60
CA ASN A 46 -13.58 -10.61 18.71
C ASN A 46 -12.57 -10.91 19.83
N GLN A 47 -12.32 -12.19 20.10
CA GLN A 47 -11.28 -12.61 21.04
C GLN A 47 -9.88 -12.29 20.53
N MET A 48 -9.62 -12.48 19.23
CA MET A 48 -8.35 -12.08 18.60
C MET A 48 -8.07 -10.58 18.75
N LEU A 49 -9.09 -9.73 18.60
CA LEU A 49 -8.95 -8.29 18.81
C LEU A 49 -8.57 -7.95 20.27
N LYS A 50 -9.19 -8.61 21.26
CA LYS A 50 -8.85 -8.43 22.68
C LYS A 50 -7.41 -8.82 22.98
N ILE A 51 -6.93 -9.92 22.38
CA ILE A 51 -5.53 -10.36 22.53
C ILE A 51 -4.57 -9.31 21.98
N VAL A 52 -4.86 -8.77 20.78
CA VAL A 52 -4.04 -7.74 20.15
C VAL A 52 -4.05 -6.44 20.95
N GLU A 53 -5.22 -6.03 21.44
CA GLU A 53 -5.39 -4.83 22.27
C GLU A 53 -4.57 -4.93 23.57
N GLY A 54 -4.66 -6.04 24.29
CA GLY A 54 -3.88 -6.27 25.50
C GLY A 54 -2.37 -6.26 25.23
N PHE A 55 -1.93 -6.97 24.19
CA PHE A 55 -0.53 -7.03 23.80
C PHE A 55 0.07 -5.64 23.51
N TYR A 56 -0.61 -4.82 22.70
CA TYR A 56 -0.11 -3.48 22.38
C TYR A 56 -0.27 -2.51 23.54
N GLY A 57 -1.31 -2.68 24.37
CA GLY A 57 -1.45 -1.95 25.62
C GLY A 57 -0.24 -2.14 26.53
N GLU A 58 0.19 -3.38 26.75
CA GLU A 58 1.39 -3.70 27.53
C GLU A 58 2.68 -3.20 26.86
N LEU A 59 2.82 -3.42 25.54
CA LEU A 59 4.00 -3.03 24.77
C LEU A 59 4.29 -1.53 24.88
N TYR A 60 3.24 -0.71 24.88
CA TYR A 60 3.37 0.75 24.93
C TYR A 60 3.15 1.35 26.32
N ALA A 61 2.61 0.62 27.29
CA ALA A 61 2.49 1.09 28.68
C ALA A 61 3.86 1.47 29.28
N THR A 62 4.93 0.74 28.93
CA THR A 62 6.30 1.00 29.39
C THR A 62 7.00 2.13 28.63
N ARG A 63 6.46 2.55 27.47
CA ARG A 63 7.06 3.57 26.60
C ARG A 63 6.59 5.00 26.90
N SER A 64 5.72 5.17 27.90
CA SER A 64 5.25 6.49 28.36
C SER A 64 6.29 7.25 29.21
N ALA A 65 7.46 6.66 29.50
CA ALA A 65 8.63 7.46 29.83
C ALA A 65 9.13 8.08 28.53
N GLU A 66 8.79 9.35 28.31
CA GLU A 66 9.26 10.10 27.15
C GLU A 66 10.75 9.85 26.88
N PRO A 67 11.17 9.77 25.60
CA PRO A 67 12.60 9.79 25.30
C PRO A 67 13.19 11.04 25.93
N LYS A 68 14.00 10.84 26.98
CA LYS A 68 14.80 11.91 27.57
C LYS A 68 15.65 12.50 26.45
N SER A 69 15.34 13.75 26.10
CA SER A 69 16.11 14.63 25.23
C SER A 69 16.03 14.34 23.72
N PRO A 70 15.83 15.37 22.88
CA PRO A 70 15.92 15.29 21.41
C PRO A 70 17.31 14.92 20.88
N GLY A 71 18.32 14.72 21.74
CA GLY A 71 19.68 14.38 21.34
C GLY A 71 19.94 12.90 20.98
N ASN A 72 18.98 11.99 21.22
CA ASN A 72 19.21 10.54 21.09
C ASN A 72 18.30 9.83 20.06
N ASP A 73 17.60 10.57 19.19
CA ASP A 73 16.86 9.94 18.10
C ASP A 73 17.82 9.53 16.98
N LEU A 74 18.26 8.26 17.00
CA LEU A 74 19.16 7.66 16.00
C LEU A 74 18.50 7.46 14.63
N ARG A 75 17.24 7.84 14.45
CA ARG A 75 16.57 7.70 13.15
C ARG A 75 17.15 8.70 12.16
N ALA A 76 17.61 8.20 11.02
CA ALA A 76 18.08 9.04 9.94
C ALA A 76 16.97 10.02 9.50
N PRO A 77 17.28 11.32 9.31
CA PRO A 77 16.32 12.25 8.76
C PRO A 77 15.88 11.75 7.37
N PRO A 78 14.59 11.87 7.01
CA PRO A 78 14.11 11.48 5.69
C PRO A 78 14.92 12.21 4.63
N THR A 79 15.68 11.46 3.82
CA THR A 79 16.36 12.04 2.67
C THR A 79 15.30 12.46 1.68
N GLU A 80 15.13 13.77 1.46
CA GLU A 80 14.37 14.27 0.34
C GLU A 80 15.07 13.82 -0.95
N HIS A 81 14.60 12.73 -1.55
CA HIS A 81 14.94 12.38 -2.91
C HIS A 81 14.28 13.39 -3.86
N ARG A 82 14.73 14.65 -3.84
CA ARG A 82 14.56 15.53 -5.00
C ARG A 82 15.45 14.95 -6.08
N THR A 83 14.87 14.14 -6.96
CA THR A 83 15.47 13.78 -8.23
C THR A 83 15.61 15.05 -9.06
N LEU A 84 16.63 15.85 -8.76
CA LEU A 84 17.29 16.78 -9.67
C LEU A 84 18.16 15.97 -10.65
N GLU A 85 17.73 14.75 -11.01
CA GLU A 85 18.29 14.07 -12.15
C GLU A 85 17.88 14.92 -13.35
N ILE A 86 18.89 15.49 -14.01
CA ILE A 86 18.75 16.19 -15.28
C ILE A 86 17.92 15.28 -16.18
N LEU A 87 16.68 15.69 -16.44
CA LEU A 87 15.83 14.96 -17.37
C LEU A 87 16.59 14.90 -18.71
N PRO A 88 16.73 13.71 -19.32
CA PRO A 88 17.40 13.59 -20.61
C PRO A 88 16.70 14.52 -21.62
N ASN A 89 17.47 15.08 -22.55
CA ASN A 89 16.91 15.87 -23.62
C ASN A 89 16.10 14.95 -24.56
N ILE A 90 14.78 14.92 -24.39
CA ILE A 90 13.87 14.12 -25.21
C ILE A 90 13.59 14.88 -26.51
N ILE A 91 13.93 14.30 -27.66
CA ILE A 91 13.67 14.91 -28.97
C ILE A 91 12.30 14.48 -29.53
N THR A 92 11.69 15.31 -30.39
CA THR A 92 10.34 15.06 -30.92
C THR A 92 10.23 13.73 -31.67
N CYS A 93 11.26 13.33 -32.42
CA CYS A 93 11.24 12.06 -33.14
C CYS A 93 11.27 10.83 -32.21
N GLU A 94 11.84 10.94 -31.00
CA GLU A 94 11.76 9.88 -30.00
C GLU A 94 10.34 9.71 -29.49
N VAL A 95 9.63 10.83 -29.29
CA VAL A 95 8.22 10.82 -28.86
C VAL A 95 7.34 10.21 -29.96
N GLU A 96 7.51 10.62 -31.21
CA GLU A 96 6.76 10.06 -32.36
C GLU A 96 7.02 8.56 -32.52
N LYS A 97 8.28 8.14 -32.42
CA LYS A 97 8.65 6.73 -32.50
C LYS A 97 8.07 5.95 -31.33
N ALA A 98 8.14 6.46 -30.11
CA ALA A 98 7.54 5.83 -28.94
C ALA A 98 6.02 5.66 -29.10
N LEU A 99 5.32 6.71 -29.53
CA LEU A 99 3.88 6.68 -29.79
C LEU A 99 3.51 5.65 -30.86
N SER A 100 4.27 5.57 -31.96
CA SER A 100 4.01 4.60 -33.04
C SER A 100 4.24 3.13 -32.61
N GLN A 101 5.06 2.90 -31.59
CA GLN A 101 5.34 1.57 -31.05
C GLN A 101 4.39 1.16 -29.91
N MET A 102 3.59 2.09 -29.38
CA MET A 102 2.63 1.78 -28.32
C MET A 102 1.46 0.98 -28.88
N LYS A 103 1.02 -0.04 -28.12
CA LYS A 103 -0.18 -0.81 -28.46
C LYS A 103 -1.43 0.04 -28.19
N ASN A 104 -2.40 0.02 -29.11
CA ASN A 104 -3.71 0.63 -28.89
C ASN A 104 -4.40 0.05 -27.64
N GLU A 105 -5.38 0.78 -27.10
CA GLU A 105 -6.20 0.38 -25.94
C GLU A 105 -5.40 0.20 -24.63
N LYS A 106 -4.21 0.80 -24.52
CA LYS A 106 -3.44 0.86 -23.26
C LYS A 106 -3.76 2.08 -22.40
N SER A 107 -4.34 3.11 -23.00
CA SER A 107 -4.76 4.31 -22.29
C SER A 107 -5.99 4.01 -21.43
N PRO A 108 -6.04 4.49 -20.17
CA PRO A 108 -7.26 4.43 -19.37
C PRO A 108 -8.39 5.25 -20.02
N GLY A 109 -9.64 4.82 -19.84
CA GLY A 109 -10.80 5.63 -20.20
C GLY A 109 -11.04 6.80 -19.23
N GLU A 110 -12.17 7.49 -19.39
CA GLU A 110 -12.62 8.57 -18.48
C GLU A 110 -12.69 8.13 -17.00
N ASP A 111 -12.92 6.84 -16.77
CA ASP A 111 -12.97 6.23 -15.45
C ASP A 111 -11.59 5.98 -14.82
N GLY A 112 -10.50 6.21 -15.57
CA GLY A 112 -9.13 5.96 -15.14
C GLY A 112 -8.75 4.48 -15.10
N ILE A 113 -9.57 3.59 -15.66
CA ILE A 113 -9.37 2.13 -15.62
C ILE A 113 -8.86 1.64 -16.97
N THR A 114 -7.79 0.84 -16.96
CA THR A 114 -7.29 0.16 -18.17
C THR A 114 -7.95 -1.20 -18.35
N VAL A 115 -8.08 -1.67 -19.60
CA VAL A 115 -8.65 -3.00 -19.94
C VAL A 115 -7.96 -4.18 -19.23
N GLU A 116 -6.70 -4.03 -18.83
CA GLU A 116 -5.94 -5.05 -18.09
C GLU A 116 -6.41 -5.24 -16.64
N LEU A 117 -7.15 -4.28 -16.10
CA LEU A 117 -7.74 -4.35 -14.76
C LEU A 117 -9.06 -5.13 -14.74
N LEU A 118 -9.73 -5.23 -15.90
CA LEU A 118 -11.04 -5.85 -16.05
C LEU A 118 -10.98 -7.30 -16.54
N ARG A 119 -9.77 -7.79 -16.84
CA ARG A 119 -9.50 -9.14 -17.34
C ARG A 119 -8.83 -9.99 -16.28
#